data_AF-X0BKH8-F1
#
_entry.id   AF-X0BKH8-F1
#
_cell.length_a   1.000
_cell.length_b   1.000
_cell.length_c   1.000
_cell.angle_alpha   90.00
_cell.angle_beta   90.00
_cell.angle_gamma   90.00
#
_symmetry.space_group_name_H-M   'P 1'
#
loop_
_entity.id
_entity.type
_entity.pdbx_description
1 polymer ?
#
loop_
_entity_poly.entity_id
_entity_poly.type
_entity_poly.pdbx_seq_one_letter_code
_entity_poly.pdbx_strand_id
1 'polypeptide(L)'
;MTAFIIAAIHINLCIGTLCSFVKERPDLQDLLDKLLNFDICGEFMLTEVGHGLDARNLETTATLLPDGSYDLDTPHAGASKAMPPTTPYCGMPRVAIVFARLMIDGESHGVKPFLVFLSDAGGMRPGITSRILPTRPGTKPLDHALTTFNHVDLPSSALLGSSSKPKNDRVEFLRQIWRIAAGTLSLSIMGISAIKVSTRIAAVYSERRTITSTDAQARNKIMSFTTQQHPIVEGWVHGKVLHAFAHWTIDMCPDLTDPMQHALATIFKATVVRASQVLRSLAERCGWQGLFAYNQISELDLTFHGNSIAEGDTLVLCIRFMSELLGGKLDLPQARNRSSRLAQREEDLLADMKSRLERVGGYEEHRGASFDRHILPRCRLLAEAIGHRMAYEAAENAGLSLDVLLLYERICLCEDLDPMPAPGPLAQANAPSRASESYNAVLAQIRSESASQSDIDDYVTAPITSDESWELFMNGLCAFRNPDEVPALPSKL
;
A
#
# COMPACT_ATOMS: atom_id res chain seq x y z
N MET A 1 -12.31 1.01 1.96
CA MET A 1 -11.22 0.03 1.78
C MET A 1 -11.56 -1.08 0.79
N THR A 2 -12.55 -1.96 1.02
CA THR A 2 -12.88 -3.03 0.05
C THR A 2 -13.17 -2.53 -1.36
N ALA A 3 -13.99 -1.49 -1.51
CA ALA A 3 -14.26 -0.87 -2.80
C ALA A 3 -12.99 -0.37 -3.51
N PHE A 4 -12.00 0.15 -2.76
CA PHE A 4 -10.73 0.57 -3.31
C PHE A 4 -9.89 -0.62 -3.81
N ILE A 5 -9.85 -1.73 -3.07
CA ILE A 5 -9.16 -2.95 -3.52
C ILE A 5 -9.80 -3.50 -4.80
N ILE A 6 -11.13 -3.55 -4.85
CA ILE A 6 -11.87 -3.95 -6.06
C ILE A 6 -11.53 -3.00 -7.22
N ALA A 7 -11.56 -1.68 -7.00
CA ALA A 7 -11.21 -0.71 -8.03
C ALA A 7 -9.75 -0.83 -8.49
N ALA A 8 -8.81 -1.11 -7.59
CA ALA A 8 -7.40 -1.33 -7.95
C ALA A 8 -7.24 -2.58 -8.84
N ILE A 9 -7.91 -3.68 -8.51
CA ILE A 9 -7.85 -4.88 -9.35
C ILE A 9 -8.59 -4.67 -10.67
N HIS A 10 -9.80 -4.14 -10.63
CA HIS A 10 -10.66 -3.98 -11.79
C HIS A 10 -10.18 -2.89 -12.75
N ILE A 11 -9.96 -1.67 -12.25
CA ILE A 11 -9.59 -0.51 -13.08
C ILE A 11 -8.08 -0.52 -13.37
N ASN A 12 -7.24 -0.62 -12.32
CA ASN A 12 -5.81 -0.56 -12.54
C ASN A 12 -5.30 -1.83 -13.25
N LEU A 13 -5.50 -3.01 -12.67
CA LEU A 13 -4.89 -4.23 -13.21
C LEU A 13 -5.62 -4.80 -14.43
N CYS A 14 -6.92 -5.09 -14.34
CA CYS A 14 -7.68 -5.74 -15.41
C CYS A 14 -7.91 -4.80 -16.60
N ILE A 15 -8.69 -3.72 -16.43
CA ILE A 15 -9.00 -2.76 -17.51
C ILE A 15 -7.71 -2.15 -18.06
N GLY A 16 -6.81 -1.68 -17.18
CA GLY A 16 -5.55 -1.07 -17.60
C GLY A 16 -4.66 -1.98 -18.46
N THR A 17 -4.64 -3.29 -18.17
CA THR A 17 -3.94 -4.26 -19.02
C THR A 17 -4.70 -4.50 -20.32
N LEU A 18 -6.03 -4.70 -20.26
CA LEU A 18 -6.88 -4.96 -21.43
C LEU A 18 -6.80 -3.83 -22.46
N CYS A 19 -6.83 -2.57 -22.02
CA CYS A 19 -6.73 -1.38 -22.86
C CYS A 19 -5.48 -1.35 -23.76
N SER A 20 -4.38 -1.99 -23.34
CA SER A 20 -3.16 -2.07 -24.16
C SER A 20 -3.32 -2.95 -25.41
N PHE A 21 -4.32 -3.84 -25.43
CA PHE A 21 -4.59 -4.76 -26.54
C PHE A 21 -5.74 -4.32 -27.43
N VAL A 22 -6.70 -3.53 -26.90
CA VAL A 22 -7.95 -3.17 -27.59
C VAL A 22 -7.70 -2.52 -28.97
N LYS A 23 -6.64 -1.73 -29.12
CA LYS A 23 -6.29 -1.10 -30.42
C LYS A 23 -6.03 -2.11 -31.54
N GLU A 24 -5.45 -3.25 -31.21
CA GLU A 24 -5.11 -4.32 -32.15
C GLU A 24 -6.16 -5.46 -32.13
N ARG A 25 -7.10 -5.40 -31.18
CA ARG A 25 -8.13 -6.41 -30.92
C ARG A 25 -9.50 -5.74 -30.71
N PRO A 26 -10.16 -5.27 -31.80
CA PRO A 26 -11.47 -4.61 -31.72
C PRO A 26 -12.57 -5.50 -31.12
N ASP A 27 -12.40 -6.82 -31.16
CA ASP A 27 -13.31 -7.80 -30.53
C ASP A 27 -13.38 -7.65 -29.00
N LEU A 28 -12.40 -6.97 -28.38
CA LEU A 28 -12.40 -6.69 -26.94
C LEU A 28 -13.20 -5.45 -26.55
N GLN A 29 -13.69 -4.64 -27.51
CA GLN A 29 -14.37 -3.37 -27.23
C GLN A 29 -15.65 -3.59 -26.41
N ASP A 30 -16.51 -4.54 -26.80
CA ASP A 30 -17.75 -4.85 -26.08
C ASP A 30 -17.49 -5.30 -24.63
N LEU A 31 -16.39 -6.04 -24.42
CA LEU A 31 -16.00 -6.46 -23.07
C LEU A 31 -15.48 -5.26 -22.26
N LEU A 32 -14.67 -4.40 -22.87
CA LEU A 32 -14.17 -3.20 -22.23
C LEU A 32 -15.34 -2.29 -21.78
N ASP A 33 -16.35 -2.10 -22.63
CA ASP A 33 -17.52 -1.30 -22.30
C ASP A 33 -18.29 -1.89 -21.12
N LYS A 34 -18.49 -3.22 -21.08
CA LYS A 34 -19.11 -3.91 -19.93
C LYS A 34 -18.29 -3.80 -18.65
N LEU A 35 -16.96 -3.84 -18.74
CA LEU A 35 -16.07 -3.63 -17.60
C LEU A 35 -16.19 -2.19 -17.10
N LEU A 36 -16.12 -1.18 -17.99
CA LEU A 36 -16.24 0.23 -17.63
C LEU A 36 -17.60 0.59 -17.01
N ASN A 37 -18.67 -0.08 -17.45
CA ASN A 37 -20.01 0.05 -16.89
C ASN A 37 -20.23 -0.80 -15.62
N PHE A 38 -19.24 -1.57 -15.17
CA PHE A 38 -19.36 -2.52 -14.06
C PHE A 38 -20.45 -3.60 -14.25
N ASP A 39 -20.82 -3.93 -15.49
CA ASP A 39 -21.71 -5.08 -15.79
C ASP A 39 -20.99 -6.42 -15.51
N ILE A 40 -19.65 -6.40 -15.57
CA ILE A 40 -18.76 -7.53 -15.29
C ILE A 40 -17.63 -7.02 -14.38
N CYS A 41 -17.26 -7.79 -13.36
CA CYS A 41 -16.08 -7.49 -12.53
C CYS A 41 -14.84 -8.15 -13.15
N GLY A 42 -13.72 -7.41 -13.11
CA GLY A 42 -12.47 -7.78 -13.77
C GLY A 42 -11.39 -8.13 -12.75
N GLU A 43 -10.72 -9.25 -12.95
CA GLU A 43 -9.69 -9.78 -12.05
C GLU A 43 -8.32 -9.88 -12.75
N PHE A 44 -7.26 -9.93 -11.95
CA PHE A 44 -5.89 -10.09 -12.42
C PHE A 44 -5.21 -11.23 -11.67
N MET A 45 -4.92 -12.34 -12.35
CA MET A 45 -4.41 -13.57 -11.75
C MET A 45 -2.98 -13.86 -12.18
N LEU A 46 -2.05 -13.24 -11.45
CA LEU A 46 -0.62 -13.51 -11.61
C LEU A 46 -0.13 -14.50 -10.55
N THR A 47 -0.29 -14.13 -9.28
CA THR A 47 0.22 -14.85 -8.12
C THR A 47 -0.36 -16.26 -8.00
N GLU A 48 0.52 -17.21 -7.70
CA GLU A 48 0.17 -18.58 -7.32
C GLU A 48 0.55 -18.83 -5.87
N VAL A 49 -0.03 -19.88 -5.26
CA VAL A 49 0.30 -20.30 -3.89
C VAL A 49 1.82 -20.52 -3.71
N GLY A 50 2.47 -21.14 -4.70
CA GLY A 50 3.91 -21.38 -4.71
C GLY A 50 4.75 -20.20 -5.22
N HIS A 51 4.15 -19.28 -6.00
CA HIS A 51 4.89 -18.24 -6.74
C HIS A 51 4.27 -16.86 -6.59
N GLY A 52 4.83 -16.06 -5.67
CA GLY A 52 4.57 -14.63 -5.55
C GLY A 52 5.75 -13.79 -6.01
N LEU A 53 6.83 -13.79 -5.22
CA LEU A 53 8.08 -13.06 -5.52
C LEU A 53 8.78 -13.57 -6.78
N ASP A 54 8.56 -14.85 -7.11
CA ASP A 54 9.11 -15.52 -8.28
C ASP A 54 8.03 -15.86 -9.32
N ALA A 55 7.05 -14.97 -9.50
CA ALA A 55 5.92 -15.18 -10.42
C ALA A 55 6.31 -15.47 -11.89
N ARG A 56 7.56 -15.22 -12.31
CA ARG A 56 8.08 -15.65 -13.63
C ARG A 56 8.11 -17.18 -13.76
N ASN A 57 8.27 -17.88 -12.65
CA ASN A 57 8.34 -19.33 -12.57
C ASN A 57 7.00 -19.98 -12.22
N LEU A 58 5.90 -19.24 -12.39
CA LEU A 58 4.55 -19.77 -12.27
C LEU A 58 4.36 -21.05 -13.10
N GLU A 59 3.43 -21.88 -12.63
CA GLU A 59 3.23 -23.26 -13.05
C GLU A 59 1.89 -23.51 -13.74
N THR A 60 0.91 -22.58 -13.66
CA THR A 60 -0.31 -22.64 -14.50
C THR A 60 0.09 -22.66 -15.97
N THR A 61 -0.43 -23.59 -16.76
CA THR A 61 -0.09 -23.74 -18.18
C THR A 61 -1.29 -23.46 -19.07
N ALA A 62 -1.04 -22.91 -20.26
CA ALA A 62 -2.00 -22.85 -21.35
C ALA A 62 -1.38 -23.52 -22.58
N THR A 63 -1.85 -24.70 -22.94
CA THR A 63 -1.27 -25.52 -24.02
C THR A 63 -2.02 -25.31 -25.31
N LEU A 64 -1.33 -24.89 -26.38
CA LEU A 64 -1.92 -24.74 -27.71
C LEU A 64 -2.36 -26.10 -28.26
N LEU A 65 -3.63 -26.21 -28.64
CA LEU A 65 -4.23 -27.40 -29.23
C LEU A 65 -4.22 -27.36 -30.77
N PRO A 66 -4.39 -28.51 -31.46
CA PRO A 66 -4.32 -28.57 -32.92
C PRO A 66 -5.34 -27.72 -33.67
N ASP A 67 -6.48 -27.42 -33.05
CA ASP A 67 -7.54 -26.57 -33.62
C ASP A 67 -7.30 -25.06 -33.36
N GLY A 68 -6.22 -24.72 -32.66
CA GLY A 68 -5.84 -23.35 -32.30
C GLY A 68 -6.42 -22.86 -30.97
N SER A 69 -7.21 -23.66 -30.27
CA SER A 69 -7.66 -23.39 -28.89
C SER A 69 -6.53 -23.62 -27.88
N TYR A 70 -6.77 -23.32 -26.61
CA TYR A 70 -5.82 -23.53 -25.52
C TYR A 70 -6.44 -24.34 -24.38
N ASP A 71 -5.70 -25.34 -23.90
CA ASP A 71 -6.01 -26.06 -22.67
C ASP A 71 -5.36 -25.36 -21.46
N LEU A 72 -6.16 -24.69 -20.63
CA LEU A 72 -5.70 -24.02 -19.41
C LEU A 72 -5.82 -24.94 -18.19
N ASP A 73 -4.68 -25.21 -17.55
CA ASP A 73 -4.60 -26.17 -16.45
C ASP A 73 -3.75 -25.69 -15.27
N THR A 74 -4.16 -26.12 -14.07
CA THR A 74 -3.43 -25.96 -12.82
C THR A 74 -2.86 -27.32 -12.38
N PRO A 75 -1.55 -27.57 -12.60
CA PRO A 75 -1.00 -28.93 -12.50
C PRO A 75 -0.96 -29.51 -11.08
N HIS A 76 -0.98 -28.66 -10.05
CA HIS A 76 -1.04 -29.06 -8.64
C HIS A 76 -1.52 -27.90 -7.76
N ALA A 77 -1.83 -28.19 -6.49
CA ALA A 77 -2.36 -27.20 -5.56
C ALA A 77 -1.46 -25.96 -5.36
N GLY A 78 -0.14 -26.12 -5.49
CA GLY A 78 0.83 -25.01 -5.43
C GLY A 78 0.70 -24.01 -6.59
N ALA A 79 0.19 -24.44 -7.74
CA ALA A 79 -0.05 -23.60 -8.90
C ALA A 79 -1.42 -22.88 -8.85
N SER A 80 -2.22 -23.08 -7.80
CA SER A 80 -3.51 -22.38 -7.67
C SER A 80 -3.29 -20.87 -7.66
N LYS A 81 -4.05 -20.13 -8.48
CA LYS A 81 -4.05 -18.67 -8.44
C LYS A 81 -4.56 -18.20 -7.09
N ALA A 82 -3.85 -17.27 -6.45
CA ALA A 82 -4.11 -16.88 -5.07
C ALA A 82 -4.37 -15.38 -4.96
N MET A 83 -5.35 -15.02 -4.13
CA MET A 83 -5.74 -13.66 -3.70
C MET A 83 -6.90 -13.00 -4.45
N PRO A 84 -7.04 -13.01 -5.79
CA PRO A 84 -8.17 -12.33 -6.43
C PRO A 84 -9.53 -12.79 -5.88
N PRO A 85 -10.50 -11.85 -5.69
CA PRO A 85 -11.86 -12.17 -5.29
C PRO A 85 -12.62 -12.82 -6.45
N THR A 86 -12.62 -14.15 -6.54
CA THR A 86 -13.15 -14.85 -7.72
C THR A 86 -14.45 -15.59 -7.47
N THR A 87 -15.03 -15.48 -6.27
CA THR A 87 -16.24 -16.23 -5.94
C THR A 87 -17.47 -15.59 -6.59
N PRO A 88 -18.53 -16.37 -6.84
CA PRO A 88 -19.79 -15.84 -7.36
C PRO A 88 -20.64 -15.14 -6.28
N TYR A 89 -20.16 -14.99 -5.03
CA TYR A 89 -20.96 -14.49 -3.90
C TYR A 89 -21.52 -13.08 -4.09
N CYS A 90 -20.85 -12.24 -4.87
CA CYS A 90 -21.35 -10.89 -5.17
C CYS A 90 -22.49 -10.88 -6.23
N GLY A 91 -22.83 -12.02 -6.82
CA GLY A 91 -23.87 -12.11 -7.86
C GLY A 91 -23.51 -11.44 -9.18
N MET A 92 -22.25 -11.03 -9.37
CA MET A 92 -21.77 -10.38 -10.59
C MET A 92 -20.94 -11.37 -11.44
N PRO A 93 -21.09 -11.35 -12.78
CA PRO A 93 -20.18 -12.06 -13.67
C PRO A 93 -18.74 -11.60 -13.46
N ARG A 94 -17.79 -12.54 -13.53
CA ARG A 94 -16.37 -12.24 -13.39
C ARG A 94 -15.56 -12.70 -14.58
N VAL A 95 -14.64 -11.86 -15.03
CA VAL A 95 -13.62 -12.15 -16.04
C VAL A 95 -12.24 -11.88 -15.46
N ALA A 96 -11.22 -12.59 -15.91
CA ALA A 96 -9.86 -12.42 -15.45
C ALA A 96 -8.86 -12.36 -16.59
N ILE A 97 -7.76 -11.63 -16.33
CA ILE A 97 -6.51 -11.81 -17.03
C ILE A 97 -5.68 -12.83 -16.24
N VAL A 98 -5.61 -14.05 -16.75
CA VAL A 98 -4.88 -15.16 -16.15
C VAL A 98 -3.50 -15.27 -16.79
N PHE A 99 -2.45 -15.15 -15.99
CA PHE A 99 -1.09 -15.36 -16.47
C PHE A 99 -0.76 -16.84 -16.39
N ALA A 100 -0.45 -17.44 -17.54
CA ALA A 100 -0.10 -18.85 -17.66
C ALA A 100 1.13 -19.01 -18.56
N ARG A 101 1.90 -20.08 -18.34
CA ARG A 101 2.99 -20.48 -19.22
C ARG A 101 2.39 -21.04 -20.51
N LEU A 102 2.61 -20.35 -21.62
CA LEU A 102 2.16 -20.80 -22.92
C LEU A 102 3.04 -21.98 -23.37
N MET A 103 2.41 -23.12 -23.67
CA MET A 103 3.07 -24.31 -24.19
C MET A 103 2.69 -24.52 -25.65
N ILE A 104 3.68 -24.65 -26.55
CA ILE A 104 3.49 -24.95 -27.97
C ILE A 104 4.42 -26.10 -28.34
N ASP A 105 3.88 -27.18 -28.91
CA ASP A 105 4.64 -28.39 -29.27
C ASP A 105 5.52 -28.93 -28.12
N GLY A 106 5.03 -28.82 -26.88
CA GLY A 106 5.74 -29.23 -25.67
C GLY A 106 6.81 -28.25 -25.17
N GLU A 107 7.04 -27.12 -25.86
CA GLU A 107 7.98 -26.09 -25.43
C GLU A 107 7.30 -24.90 -24.75
N SER A 108 7.97 -24.33 -23.73
CA SER A 108 7.55 -23.08 -23.09
C SER A 108 7.86 -21.87 -23.97
N HIS A 109 6.84 -21.07 -24.26
CA HIS A 109 6.88 -19.80 -24.98
C HIS A 109 6.79 -18.58 -24.04
N GLY A 110 7.12 -18.80 -22.76
CA GLY A 110 7.08 -17.80 -21.71
C GLY A 110 5.70 -17.67 -21.07
N VAL A 111 5.63 -16.87 -20.01
CA VAL A 111 4.36 -16.49 -19.39
C VAL A 111 3.63 -15.51 -20.31
N LYS A 112 2.33 -15.70 -20.46
CA LYS A 112 1.44 -14.89 -21.31
C LYS A 112 0.11 -14.61 -20.60
N PRO A 113 -0.55 -13.48 -20.86
CA PRO A 113 -1.88 -13.18 -20.34
C PRO A 113 -2.96 -13.83 -21.22
N PHE A 114 -3.92 -14.49 -20.57
CA PHE A 114 -5.10 -15.08 -21.19
C PHE A 114 -6.37 -14.47 -20.60
N LEU A 115 -7.32 -14.12 -21.45
CA LEU A 115 -8.65 -13.67 -21.05
C LEU A 115 -9.53 -14.89 -20.71
N VAL A 116 -10.00 -14.97 -19.47
CA VAL A 116 -10.77 -16.11 -18.97
C VAL A 116 -12.04 -15.65 -18.27
N PHE A 117 -13.20 -16.12 -18.72
CA PHE A 117 -14.46 -15.91 -18.00
C PHE A 117 -14.55 -16.91 -16.85
N LEU A 118 -14.64 -16.42 -15.62
CA LEU A 118 -14.57 -17.25 -14.41
C LEU A 118 -15.94 -17.75 -13.96
N SER A 119 -16.91 -16.85 -13.94
CA SER A 119 -18.24 -17.09 -13.39
C SER A 119 -19.27 -16.20 -14.08
N ASP A 120 -20.51 -16.64 -14.03
CA ASP A 120 -21.70 -15.84 -14.30
C ASP A 120 -22.56 -15.74 -13.01
N ALA A 121 -23.73 -15.13 -13.10
CA ALA A 121 -24.65 -15.01 -11.97
C ALA A 121 -25.11 -16.37 -11.40
N GLY A 122 -25.00 -17.45 -12.18
CA GLY A 122 -25.40 -18.81 -11.82
C GLY A 122 -24.30 -19.67 -11.20
N GLY A 123 -23.03 -19.26 -11.28
CA GLY A 123 -21.91 -19.96 -10.64
C GLY A 123 -20.61 -19.93 -11.44
N MET A 124 -19.66 -20.77 -11.01
CA MET A 124 -18.37 -20.93 -11.69
C MET A 124 -18.54 -21.65 -13.04
N ARG A 125 -17.72 -21.29 -14.02
CA ARG A 125 -17.68 -21.99 -15.31
C ARG A 125 -17.08 -23.40 -15.18
N PRO A 126 -17.42 -24.33 -16.11
CA PRO A 126 -16.87 -25.68 -16.10
C PRO A 126 -15.34 -25.70 -16.02
N GLY A 127 -14.79 -26.62 -15.22
CA GLY A 127 -13.34 -26.75 -15.00
C GLY A 127 -12.72 -25.70 -14.08
N ILE A 128 -13.44 -24.65 -13.69
CA ILE A 128 -12.93 -23.60 -12.79
C ILE A 128 -13.47 -23.83 -11.37
N THR A 129 -12.58 -23.86 -10.38
CA THR A 129 -12.95 -23.92 -8.96
C THR A 129 -12.38 -22.73 -8.21
N SER A 130 -13.22 -21.98 -7.50
CA SER A 130 -12.83 -20.92 -6.58
C SER A 130 -13.08 -21.37 -5.13
N ARG A 131 -12.05 -21.29 -4.28
CA ARG A 131 -12.10 -21.66 -2.86
C ARG A 131 -11.81 -20.43 -2.01
N ILE A 132 -12.81 -19.93 -1.31
CA ILE A 132 -12.69 -18.74 -0.47
C ILE A 132 -11.67 -18.97 0.66
N LEU A 133 -10.78 -18.00 0.86
CA LEU A 133 -9.87 -17.96 1.99
C LEU A 133 -10.59 -17.41 3.23
N PRO A 134 -10.18 -17.83 4.44
CA PRO A 134 -10.66 -17.20 5.67
C PRO A 134 -10.39 -15.69 5.67
N THR A 135 -11.25 -14.94 6.36
CA THR A 135 -11.10 -13.48 6.50
C THR A 135 -9.78 -13.14 7.20
N ARG A 136 -9.00 -12.23 6.60
CA ARG A 136 -7.77 -11.70 7.23
C ARG A 136 -8.08 -10.60 8.26
N PRO A 137 -7.27 -10.44 9.31
CA PRO A 137 -7.45 -9.37 10.29
C PRO A 137 -7.49 -7.99 9.65
N GLY A 138 -8.40 -7.15 10.15
CA GLY A 138 -8.47 -5.73 9.86
C GLY A 138 -8.85 -5.32 8.43
N THR A 139 -9.20 -6.24 7.53
CA THR A 139 -9.96 -5.87 6.33
C THR A 139 -11.40 -6.26 6.45
N LYS A 140 -12.29 -5.38 5.99
CA LYS A 140 -13.67 -5.76 5.68
C LYS A 140 -13.65 -6.96 4.70
N PRO A 141 -14.58 -7.91 4.84
CA PRO A 141 -14.54 -9.16 4.08
C PRO A 141 -14.51 -8.88 2.58
N LEU A 142 -13.45 -9.31 1.92
CA LEU A 142 -13.37 -9.50 0.48
C LEU A 142 -13.18 -10.99 0.27
N ASP A 143 -13.83 -11.55 -0.74
CA ASP A 143 -13.85 -12.98 -1.06
C ASP A 143 -12.55 -13.45 -1.73
N HIS A 144 -11.40 -13.04 -1.19
CA HIS A 144 -10.09 -13.52 -1.61
C HIS A 144 -10.10 -15.04 -1.68
N ALA A 145 -9.65 -15.60 -2.80
CA ALA A 145 -9.82 -17.03 -3.08
C ALA A 145 -8.56 -17.68 -3.65
N LEU A 146 -8.55 -19.01 -3.60
CA LEU A 146 -7.69 -19.87 -4.41
C LEU A 146 -8.49 -20.35 -5.63
N THR A 147 -8.00 -20.06 -6.83
CA THR A 147 -8.65 -20.43 -8.09
C THR A 147 -7.82 -21.48 -8.82
N THR A 148 -8.44 -22.58 -9.21
CA THR A 148 -7.82 -23.67 -9.99
C THR A 148 -8.56 -23.89 -11.29
N PHE A 149 -7.82 -24.22 -12.34
CA PHE A 149 -8.32 -24.59 -13.65
C PHE A 149 -8.02 -26.08 -13.86
N ASN A 150 -9.01 -26.85 -14.30
CA ASN A 150 -8.88 -28.27 -14.61
C ASN A 150 -9.29 -28.48 -16.06
N HIS A 151 -8.29 -28.52 -16.93
CA HIS A 151 -8.44 -28.62 -18.39
C HIS A 151 -9.54 -27.71 -18.98
N VAL A 152 -9.40 -26.40 -18.78
CA VAL A 152 -10.37 -25.40 -19.25
C VAL A 152 -10.07 -25.05 -20.71
N ASP A 153 -11.01 -25.36 -21.59
CA ASP A 153 -10.94 -25.02 -23.00
C ASP A 153 -11.13 -23.51 -23.22
N LEU A 154 -10.10 -22.86 -23.78
CA LEU A 154 -10.08 -21.45 -24.12
C LEU A 154 -10.01 -21.28 -25.64
N PRO A 155 -10.80 -20.35 -26.22
CA PRO A 155 -10.72 -20.07 -27.65
C PRO A 155 -9.35 -19.49 -28.04
N SER A 156 -9.00 -19.58 -29.32
CA SER A 156 -7.77 -18.98 -29.86
C SER A 156 -7.65 -17.47 -29.57
N SER A 157 -8.78 -16.78 -29.44
CA SER A 157 -8.86 -15.35 -29.09
C SER A 157 -8.53 -15.04 -27.63
N ALA A 158 -8.42 -16.04 -26.75
CA ALA A 158 -8.16 -15.84 -25.33
C ALA A 158 -6.74 -15.30 -25.06
N LEU A 159 -5.75 -15.67 -25.88
CA LEU A 159 -4.39 -15.13 -25.75
C LEU A 159 -4.39 -13.62 -26.03
N LEU A 160 -3.85 -12.85 -25.08
CA LEU A 160 -3.62 -11.41 -25.23
C LEU A 160 -2.16 -11.16 -25.63
N GLY A 161 -1.95 -10.69 -26.86
CA GLY A 161 -0.64 -10.44 -27.45
C GLY A 161 -0.08 -11.60 -28.28
N SER A 162 1.24 -11.66 -28.44
CA SER A 162 1.91 -12.61 -29.35
C SER A 162 2.21 -13.96 -28.69
N SER A 163 1.98 -15.04 -29.44
CA SER A 163 2.38 -16.42 -29.10
C SER A 163 3.87 -16.71 -29.31
N SER A 164 4.62 -15.76 -29.89
CA SER A 164 6.04 -15.94 -30.16
C SER A 164 6.85 -16.12 -28.88
N LYS A 165 7.84 -17.02 -28.95
CA LYS A 165 8.84 -17.23 -27.90
C LYS A 165 9.67 -15.94 -27.73
N PRO A 166 9.74 -15.37 -26.51
CA PRO A 166 10.50 -14.15 -26.30
C PRO A 166 12.00 -14.38 -26.44
N LYS A 167 12.72 -13.33 -26.88
CA LYS A 167 14.20 -13.35 -26.90
C LYS A 167 14.79 -13.28 -25.49
N ASN A 168 14.06 -12.64 -24.56
CA ASN A 168 14.43 -12.50 -23.17
C ASN A 168 13.16 -12.59 -22.30
N ASP A 169 12.96 -13.75 -21.67
CA ASP A 169 11.79 -14.06 -20.85
C ASP A 169 11.56 -13.03 -19.74
N ARG A 170 12.64 -12.55 -19.11
CA ARG A 170 12.53 -11.59 -17.99
C ARG A 170 12.01 -10.24 -18.45
N VAL A 171 12.53 -9.73 -19.57
CA VAL A 171 12.12 -8.43 -20.11
C VAL A 171 10.67 -8.50 -20.59
N GLU A 172 10.31 -9.57 -21.31
CA GLU A 172 8.94 -9.75 -21.79
C GLU A 172 7.95 -9.93 -20.63
N PHE A 173 8.31 -10.71 -19.61
CA PHE A 173 7.47 -10.87 -18.41
C PHE A 173 7.19 -9.53 -17.74
N LEU A 174 8.23 -8.74 -17.45
CA LEU A 174 8.09 -7.41 -16.84
C LEU A 174 7.24 -6.47 -17.69
N ARG A 175 7.37 -6.53 -19.02
CA ARG A 175 6.54 -5.76 -19.95
C ARG A 175 5.06 -6.14 -19.86
N GLN A 176 4.74 -7.42 -19.68
CA GLN A 176 3.35 -7.87 -19.59
C GLN A 176 2.69 -7.50 -18.24
N ILE A 177 3.46 -7.48 -17.15
CA ILE A 177 2.94 -7.15 -15.81
C ILE A 177 3.11 -5.67 -15.44
N TRP A 178 3.32 -4.78 -16.42
CA TRP A 178 3.67 -3.38 -16.19
C TRP A 178 2.67 -2.61 -15.30
N ARG A 179 1.38 -3.01 -15.27
CA ARG A 179 0.36 -2.44 -14.37
C ARG A 179 0.66 -2.63 -12.89
N ILE A 180 1.55 -3.57 -12.54
CA ILE A 180 2.04 -3.72 -11.16
C ILE A 180 2.80 -2.47 -10.73
N ALA A 181 3.60 -1.85 -11.59
CA ALA A 181 4.31 -0.61 -11.25
C ALA A 181 3.32 0.55 -10.99
N ALA A 182 2.21 0.62 -11.73
CA ALA A 182 1.11 1.54 -11.47
C ALA A 182 0.39 1.24 -10.14
N GLY A 183 0.23 -0.04 -9.81
CA GLY A 183 -0.25 -0.50 -8.51
C GLY A 183 0.66 -0.08 -7.36
N THR A 184 1.98 -0.25 -7.50
CA THR A 184 3.01 0.14 -6.52
C THR A 184 2.84 1.58 -6.06
N LEU A 185 2.58 2.50 -7.00
CA LEU A 185 2.33 3.90 -6.71
C LEU A 185 0.92 4.12 -6.12
N SER A 186 -0.13 3.70 -6.84
CA SER A 186 -1.52 4.03 -6.50
C SER A 186 -1.99 3.42 -5.17
N LEU A 187 -1.65 2.16 -4.87
CA LEU A 187 -1.99 1.55 -3.57
C LEU A 187 -1.19 2.18 -2.41
N SER A 188 0.01 2.68 -2.66
CA SER A 188 0.81 3.35 -1.63
C SER A 188 0.22 4.69 -1.22
N ILE A 189 -0.42 5.42 -2.14
CA ILE A 189 -1.13 6.69 -1.83
C ILE A 189 -2.22 6.48 -0.75
N MET A 190 -2.82 5.30 -0.69
CA MET A 190 -3.80 4.94 0.35
C MET A 190 -3.23 5.09 1.76
N GLY A 191 -1.94 4.84 1.96
CA GLY A 191 -1.27 4.97 3.26
C GLY A 191 -1.30 6.40 3.80
N ILE A 192 -1.21 7.38 2.90
CA ILE A 192 -1.31 8.81 3.25
C ILE A 192 -2.71 9.10 3.79
N SER A 193 -3.75 8.58 3.12
CA SER A 193 -5.14 8.73 3.57
C SER A 193 -5.37 8.05 4.92
N ALA A 194 -4.83 6.84 5.11
CA ALA A 194 -4.91 6.11 6.37
C ALA A 194 -4.25 6.90 7.53
N ILE A 195 -3.05 7.45 7.31
CA ILE A 195 -2.33 8.27 8.29
C ILE A 195 -3.16 9.51 8.64
N LYS A 196 -3.66 10.25 7.65
CA LYS A 196 -4.43 11.47 7.87
C LYS A 196 -5.72 11.18 8.67
N VAL A 197 -6.51 10.18 8.25
CA VAL A 197 -7.77 9.81 8.91
C VAL A 197 -7.53 9.35 10.35
N SER A 198 -6.53 8.49 10.56
CA SER A 198 -6.21 7.99 11.89
C SER A 198 -5.68 9.07 12.82
N THR A 199 -4.87 10.00 12.29
CA THR A 199 -4.38 11.16 13.03
C THR A 199 -5.52 12.06 13.46
N ARG A 200 -6.47 12.31 12.56
CA ARG A 200 -7.68 13.09 12.84
C ARG A 200 -8.50 12.47 13.97
N ILE A 201 -8.80 11.18 13.88
CA ILE A 201 -9.56 10.45 14.91
C ILE A 201 -8.85 10.53 16.26
N ALA A 202 -7.54 10.26 16.28
CA ALA A 202 -6.75 10.29 17.51
C ALA A 202 -6.70 11.70 18.12
N ALA A 203 -6.54 12.75 17.32
CA ALA A 203 -6.50 14.13 17.79
C ALA A 203 -7.84 14.58 18.40
N VAL A 204 -8.95 14.35 17.70
CA VAL A 204 -10.30 14.68 18.17
C VAL A 204 -10.65 13.89 19.44
N TYR A 205 -10.35 12.59 19.46
CA TYR A 205 -10.52 11.76 20.66
C TYR A 205 -9.71 12.30 21.84
N SER A 206 -8.47 12.72 21.60
CA SER A 206 -7.56 13.20 22.64
C SER A 206 -7.99 14.54 23.24
N GLU A 207 -8.61 15.41 22.44
CA GLU A 207 -9.17 16.68 22.88
C GLU A 207 -10.45 16.51 23.71
N ARG A 208 -11.20 15.41 23.51
CA ARG A 208 -12.42 15.12 24.27
C ARG A 208 -12.16 14.31 25.53
N ARG A 209 -11.28 13.30 25.45
CA ARG A 209 -11.05 12.36 26.53
C ARG A 209 -10.30 13.03 27.68
N THR A 210 -10.77 12.80 28.91
CA THR A 210 -10.19 13.40 30.12
C THR A 210 -9.77 12.37 31.16
N ILE A 211 -8.80 12.74 31.98
CA ILE A 211 -8.40 12.03 33.20
C ILE A 211 -8.45 12.98 34.40
N THR A 212 -8.66 12.43 35.60
CA THR A 212 -8.66 13.21 36.84
C THR A 212 -7.24 13.59 37.22
N SER A 213 -7.00 14.87 37.51
CA SER A 213 -5.72 15.36 38.03
C SER A 213 -5.51 14.91 39.49
N THR A 214 -4.27 14.95 39.97
CA THR A 214 -3.90 14.66 41.38
C THR A 214 -4.68 15.50 42.39
N ASP A 215 -5.14 16.70 42.02
CA ASP A 215 -5.95 17.59 42.85
C ASP A 215 -7.47 17.28 42.85
N ALA A 216 -7.88 16.08 42.41
CA ALA A 216 -9.23 15.48 42.50
C ALA A 216 -10.45 16.27 41.97
N GLN A 217 -10.33 17.56 41.65
CA GLN A 217 -11.41 18.42 41.15
C GLN A 217 -11.26 18.80 39.67
N ALA A 218 -10.04 18.79 39.12
CA ALA A 218 -9.79 19.15 37.71
C ALA A 218 -9.70 17.91 36.80
N ARG A 219 -10.39 17.96 35.65
CA ARG A 219 -10.28 16.97 34.57
C ARG A 219 -9.38 17.51 33.47
N ASN A 220 -8.23 16.88 33.26
CA ASN A 220 -7.28 17.25 32.20
C ASN A 220 -7.59 16.46 30.93
N LYS A 221 -7.64 17.14 29.78
CA LYS A 221 -7.72 16.48 28.47
C LYS A 221 -6.45 15.66 28.24
N ILE A 222 -6.55 14.45 27.70
CA ILE A 222 -5.36 13.64 27.46
C ILE A 222 -4.43 14.26 26.40
N MET A 223 -4.94 15.12 25.52
CA MET A 223 -4.13 15.91 24.59
C MET A 223 -3.14 16.87 25.27
N SER A 224 -3.23 17.08 26.59
CA SER A 224 -2.23 17.88 27.33
C SER A 224 -0.90 17.15 27.55
N PHE A 225 -0.84 15.83 27.40
CA PHE A 225 0.37 15.03 27.65
C PHE A 225 1.22 14.89 26.39
N THR A 226 2.52 15.16 26.47
CA THR A 226 3.46 15.00 25.34
C THR A 226 3.48 13.58 24.79
N THR A 227 3.35 12.58 25.66
CA THR A 227 3.20 11.17 25.27
C THR A 227 1.94 10.88 24.45
N GLN A 228 0.89 11.69 24.59
CA GLN A 228 -0.30 11.63 23.75
C GLN A 228 -0.06 12.36 22.42
N GLN A 229 0.62 13.49 22.47
CA GLN A 229 0.82 14.38 21.34
C GLN A 229 1.82 13.83 20.30
N HIS A 230 2.93 13.18 20.71
CA HIS A 230 4.00 12.79 19.79
C HIS A 230 3.51 12.00 18.55
N PRO A 231 2.75 10.88 18.69
CA PRO A 231 2.28 10.14 17.52
C PRO A 231 1.29 10.94 16.65
N ILE A 232 0.53 11.86 17.26
CA ILE A 232 -0.43 12.71 16.55
C ILE A 232 0.33 13.76 15.72
N VAL A 233 1.36 14.39 16.29
CA VAL A 233 2.23 15.33 15.56
C VAL A 233 2.96 14.61 14.44
N GLU A 234 3.53 13.43 14.69
CA GLU A 234 4.19 12.62 13.67
C GLU A 234 3.23 12.26 12.52
N GLY A 235 2.05 11.73 12.83
CA GLY A 235 1.04 11.40 11.83
C GLY A 235 0.59 12.61 11.01
N TRP A 236 0.42 13.77 11.65
CA TRP A 236 0.02 15.00 10.96
C TRP A 236 1.10 15.50 10.00
N VAL A 237 2.36 15.54 10.46
CA VAL A 237 3.51 15.95 9.64
C VAL A 237 3.69 14.99 8.46
N HIS A 238 3.67 13.68 8.69
CA HIS A 238 3.69 12.68 7.62
C HIS A 238 2.56 12.89 6.61
N GLY A 239 1.33 13.12 7.09
CA GLY A 239 0.17 13.34 6.22
C GLY A 239 0.32 14.52 5.26
N LYS A 240 0.94 15.63 5.71
CA LYS A 240 1.18 16.82 4.86
C LYS A 240 2.35 16.60 3.89
N VAL A 241 3.49 16.10 4.39
CA VAL A 241 4.71 15.91 3.58
C VAL A 241 4.51 14.83 2.52
N LEU A 242 3.94 13.69 2.89
CA LEU A 242 3.74 12.60 1.94
C LEU A 242 2.68 12.93 0.89
N HIS A 243 1.71 13.80 1.21
CA HIS A 243 0.76 14.30 0.21
C HIS A 243 1.48 15.11 -0.88
N ALA A 244 2.40 16.01 -0.51
CA ALA A 244 3.25 16.71 -1.48
C ALA A 244 4.15 15.75 -2.26
N PHE A 245 4.73 14.75 -1.57
CA PHE A 245 5.56 13.74 -2.20
C PHE A 245 4.80 12.89 -3.23
N ALA A 246 3.54 12.53 -2.95
CA ALA A 246 2.70 11.79 -3.87
C ALA A 246 2.49 12.54 -5.20
N HIS A 247 2.14 13.82 -5.15
CA HIS A 247 1.98 14.65 -6.36
C HIS A 247 3.29 14.72 -7.14
N TRP A 248 4.41 14.97 -6.45
CA TRP A 248 5.72 14.99 -7.09
C TRP A 248 6.08 13.64 -7.74
N THR A 249 5.82 12.52 -7.08
CA THR A 249 6.11 11.19 -7.65
C THR A 249 5.23 10.90 -8.86
N ILE A 250 3.94 11.28 -8.83
CA ILE A 250 3.03 11.13 -9.98
C ILE A 250 3.56 11.90 -11.18
N ASP A 251 3.96 13.17 -10.99
CA ASP A 251 4.49 14.01 -12.07
C ASP A 251 5.79 13.46 -12.67
N MET A 252 6.60 12.80 -11.85
CA MET A 252 7.85 12.17 -12.26
C MET A 252 7.67 10.79 -12.91
N CYS A 253 6.45 10.23 -12.90
CA CYS A 253 6.17 8.87 -13.37
C CYS A 253 5.10 8.79 -14.50
N PRO A 254 5.24 9.52 -15.63
CA PRO A 254 4.25 9.49 -16.72
C PRO A 254 4.19 8.15 -17.49
N ASP A 255 5.26 7.34 -17.44
CA ASP A 255 5.39 6.04 -18.10
C ASP A 255 6.07 5.01 -17.16
N LEU A 256 5.25 4.28 -16.42
CA LEU A 256 5.72 3.27 -15.47
C LEU A 256 6.26 1.98 -16.12
N THR A 257 6.36 1.92 -17.46
CA THR A 257 7.16 0.89 -18.14
C THR A 257 8.67 1.18 -18.06
N ASP A 258 9.05 2.43 -17.78
CA ASP A 258 10.42 2.85 -17.52
C ASP A 258 10.93 2.32 -16.16
N PRO A 259 12.03 1.54 -16.11
CA PRO A 259 12.63 1.06 -14.87
C PRO A 259 12.95 2.17 -13.86
N MET A 260 13.34 3.37 -14.31
CA MET A 260 13.62 4.51 -13.43
C MET A 260 12.36 4.98 -12.70
N GLN A 261 11.25 5.09 -13.42
CA GLN A 261 9.98 5.54 -12.84
C GLN A 261 9.41 4.49 -11.89
N HIS A 262 9.58 3.20 -12.20
CA HIS A 262 9.23 2.13 -11.26
C HIS A 262 10.14 2.14 -10.00
N ALA A 263 11.42 2.50 -10.13
CA ALA A 263 12.29 2.70 -8.98
C ALA A 263 11.80 3.87 -8.10
N LEU A 264 11.37 4.99 -8.69
CA LEU A 264 10.76 6.11 -7.96
C LEU A 264 9.46 5.70 -7.24
N ALA A 265 8.57 4.97 -7.91
CA ALA A 265 7.37 4.43 -7.29
C ALA A 265 7.69 3.46 -6.13
N THR A 266 8.77 2.68 -6.24
CA THR A 266 9.27 1.80 -5.17
C THR A 266 9.79 2.61 -3.98
N ILE A 267 10.57 3.66 -4.22
CA ILE A 267 11.07 4.55 -3.17
C ILE A 267 9.90 5.21 -2.44
N PHE A 268 8.93 5.74 -3.19
CA PHE A 268 7.70 6.28 -2.63
C PHE A 268 6.97 5.27 -1.75
N LYS A 269 6.76 4.04 -2.26
CA LYS A 269 6.17 2.95 -1.49
C LYS A 269 6.94 2.65 -0.20
N ALA A 270 8.26 2.53 -0.26
CA ALA A 270 9.09 2.27 0.92
C ALA A 270 8.93 3.36 1.99
N THR A 271 8.93 4.63 1.57
CA THR A 271 8.72 5.78 2.46
C THR A 271 7.34 5.78 3.10
N VAL A 272 6.26 5.58 2.33
CA VAL A 272 4.90 5.55 2.89
C VAL A 272 4.69 4.34 3.79
N VAL A 273 5.20 3.16 3.43
CA VAL A 273 5.15 1.97 4.29
C VAL A 273 5.87 2.22 5.61
N ARG A 274 7.04 2.88 5.59
CA ARG A 274 7.76 3.26 6.80
C ARG A 274 6.94 4.23 7.66
N ALA A 275 6.44 5.30 7.08
CA ALA A 275 5.65 6.33 7.78
C ALA A 275 4.33 5.78 8.35
N SER A 276 3.71 4.79 7.70
CA SER A 276 2.45 4.18 8.16
C SER A 276 2.56 3.44 9.50
N GLN A 277 3.77 3.16 9.97
CA GLN A 277 3.98 2.52 11.28
C GLN A 277 3.40 3.35 12.44
N VAL A 278 3.23 4.66 12.25
CA VAL A 278 2.57 5.56 13.23
C VAL A 278 1.12 5.16 13.52
N LEU A 279 0.44 4.46 12.61
CA LEU A 279 -0.96 4.04 12.78
C LEU A 279 -1.18 3.21 14.06
N ARG A 280 -0.22 2.35 14.40
CA ARG A 280 -0.26 1.57 15.65
C ARG A 280 -0.22 2.45 16.88
N SER A 281 0.72 3.39 16.92
CA SER A 281 0.83 4.33 18.03
C SER A 281 -0.40 5.23 18.15
N LEU A 282 -1.00 5.64 17.03
CA LEU A 282 -2.28 6.37 17.00
C LEU A 282 -3.45 5.54 17.56
N ALA A 283 -3.52 4.23 17.26
CA ALA A 283 -4.51 3.33 17.83
C ALA A 283 -4.34 3.23 19.36
N GLU A 284 -3.10 3.06 19.84
CA GLU A 284 -2.78 3.01 21.27
C GLU A 284 -3.16 4.31 21.99
N ARG A 285 -3.01 5.47 21.34
CA ARG A 285 -3.45 6.77 21.89
C ARG A 285 -4.96 6.82 22.13
N CYS A 286 -5.74 5.96 21.49
CA CYS A 286 -7.19 5.82 21.72
C CYS A 286 -7.54 4.77 22.79
N GLY A 287 -6.55 4.14 23.43
CA GLY A 287 -6.74 3.06 24.39
C GLY A 287 -7.44 1.84 23.78
N TRP A 288 -8.24 1.13 24.59
CA TRP A 288 -8.97 -0.05 24.11
C TRP A 288 -9.88 0.26 22.91
N GLN A 289 -10.41 1.48 22.82
CA GLN A 289 -11.30 1.88 21.72
C GLN A 289 -10.56 1.90 20.38
N GLY A 290 -9.26 2.20 20.36
CA GLY A 290 -8.45 2.17 19.14
C GLY A 290 -8.21 0.77 18.57
N LEU A 291 -8.46 -0.29 19.35
CA LEU A 291 -8.31 -1.68 18.90
C LEU A 291 -9.48 -2.12 18.02
N PHE A 292 -10.65 -1.51 18.18
CA PHE A 292 -11.86 -1.93 17.49
C PHE A 292 -11.96 -1.35 16.08
N ALA A 293 -12.22 -2.22 15.10
CA ALA A 293 -12.28 -1.86 13.68
C ALA A 293 -13.33 -0.78 13.35
N TYR A 294 -14.43 -0.69 14.13
CA TYR A 294 -15.44 0.35 13.95
C TYR A 294 -14.91 1.78 14.20
N ASN A 295 -13.77 1.91 14.90
CA ASN A 295 -13.05 3.18 15.06
C ASN A 295 -11.98 3.42 13.99
N GLN A 296 -11.99 2.61 12.93
CA GLN A 296 -11.18 2.70 11.71
C GLN A 296 -9.65 2.54 11.88
N ILE A 297 -9.02 3.02 12.95
CA ILE A 297 -7.55 3.09 13.03
C ILE A 297 -6.89 1.71 12.88
N SER A 298 -7.30 0.72 13.69
CA SER A 298 -6.74 -0.64 13.62
C SER A 298 -7.10 -1.36 12.31
N GLU A 299 -8.29 -1.10 11.76
CA GLU A 299 -8.71 -1.60 10.45
C GLU A 299 -7.78 -1.05 9.34
N LEU A 300 -7.51 0.25 9.37
CA LEU A 300 -6.66 0.92 8.39
C LEU A 300 -5.20 0.45 8.47
N ASP A 301 -4.64 0.31 9.68
CA ASP A 301 -3.27 -0.22 9.89
C ASP A 301 -3.11 -1.61 9.29
N LEU A 302 -3.97 -2.54 9.69
CA LEU A 302 -3.93 -3.93 9.23
C LEU A 302 -4.25 -4.07 7.74
N THR A 303 -5.19 -3.26 7.22
CA THR A 303 -5.46 -3.24 5.78
C THR A 303 -4.24 -2.78 5.00
N PHE A 304 -3.65 -1.65 5.41
CA PHE A 304 -2.50 -1.05 4.73
C PHE A 304 -1.24 -1.88 4.87
N HIS A 305 -1.10 -2.69 5.92
CA HIS A 305 0.00 -3.65 6.02
C HIS A 305 0.04 -4.62 4.82
N GLY A 306 -1.11 -4.98 4.26
CA GLY A 306 -1.16 -5.76 3.01
C GLY A 306 -0.46 -5.08 1.82
N ASN A 307 -0.39 -3.75 1.79
CA ASN A 307 0.29 -2.99 0.73
C ASN A 307 1.81 -3.18 0.75
N SER A 308 2.44 -3.54 1.87
CA SER A 308 3.88 -3.84 1.86
C SER A 308 4.23 -5.11 1.09
N ILE A 309 3.21 -5.92 0.73
CA ILE A 309 3.34 -7.22 0.06
C ILE A 309 2.72 -7.17 -1.35
N ALA A 310 1.52 -6.57 -1.47
CA ALA A 310 0.82 -6.44 -2.75
C ALA A 310 1.59 -5.56 -3.75
N GLU A 311 1.43 -5.80 -5.05
CA GLU A 311 2.12 -5.06 -6.13
C GLU A 311 3.65 -5.06 -5.97
N GLY A 312 4.21 -6.20 -5.58
CA GLY A 312 5.62 -6.37 -5.30
C GLY A 312 5.97 -6.07 -3.84
N ASP A 313 6.53 -7.06 -3.17
CA ASP A 313 7.02 -6.91 -1.81
C ASP A 313 8.04 -5.77 -1.72
N THR A 314 7.82 -4.85 -0.77
CA THR A 314 8.63 -3.65 -0.62
C THR A 314 10.11 -3.96 -0.47
N LEU A 315 10.47 -4.99 0.31
CA LEU A 315 11.88 -5.35 0.51
C LEU A 315 12.49 -5.90 -0.79
N VAL A 316 11.77 -6.76 -1.50
CA VAL A 316 12.26 -7.34 -2.77
C VAL A 316 12.40 -6.27 -3.86
N LEU A 317 11.47 -5.32 -3.94
CA LEU A 317 11.58 -4.18 -4.84
C LEU A 317 12.78 -3.30 -4.48
N CYS A 318 12.98 -2.98 -3.19
CA CYS A 318 14.16 -2.24 -2.73
C CYS A 318 15.45 -2.98 -3.07
N ILE A 319 15.51 -4.30 -2.84
CA ILE A 319 16.66 -5.15 -3.20
C ILE A 319 16.98 -5.01 -4.68
N ARG A 320 15.98 -5.16 -5.56
CA ARG A 320 16.18 -5.03 -7.00
C ARG A 320 16.73 -3.66 -7.36
N PHE A 321 16.00 -2.59 -7.04
CA PHE A 321 16.33 -1.26 -7.56
C PHE A 321 17.57 -0.66 -6.92
N MET A 322 17.82 -0.89 -5.64
CA MET A 322 19.04 -0.41 -5.00
C MET A 322 20.28 -1.18 -5.48
N SER A 323 20.14 -2.48 -5.78
CA SER A 323 21.23 -3.23 -6.42
C SER A 323 21.50 -2.67 -7.82
N GLU A 324 20.47 -2.44 -8.64
CA GLU A 324 20.60 -1.87 -9.97
C GLU A 324 21.23 -0.45 -9.94
N LEU A 325 20.87 0.38 -8.96
CA LEU A 325 21.50 1.68 -8.69
C LEU A 325 22.99 1.55 -8.37
N LEU A 326 23.35 0.65 -7.45
CA LEU A 326 24.74 0.39 -7.06
C LEU A 326 25.58 -0.17 -8.20
N GLY A 327 24.96 -0.95 -9.10
CA GLY A 327 25.57 -1.47 -10.32
C GLY A 327 25.62 -0.48 -11.48
N GLY A 328 25.19 0.77 -11.31
CA GLY A 328 25.18 1.79 -12.37
C GLY A 328 24.19 1.51 -13.50
N LYS A 329 23.17 0.68 -13.26
CA LYS A 329 22.12 0.32 -14.23
C LYS A 329 20.90 1.25 -14.15
N LEU A 330 20.86 2.09 -13.12
CA LEU A 330 19.80 3.03 -12.82
C LEU A 330 20.45 4.33 -12.35
N ASP A 331 19.87 5.47 -12.74
CA ASP A 331 20.22 6.77 -12.16
C ASP A 331 18.96 7.37 -11.52
N LEU A 332 19.14 8.03 -10.38
CA LEU A 332 18.05 8.64 -9.61
C LEU A 332 18.26 10.15 -9.45
N PRO A 333 17.18 10.93 -9.29
CA PRO A 333 17.28 12.37 -9.06
C PRO A 333 18.18 12.70 -7.85
N GLN A 334 19.22 13.49 -8.10
CA GLN A 334 20.18 13.92 -7.10
C GLN A 334 19.57 14.93 -6.12
N ALA A 335 20.15 15.03 -4.92
CA ALA A 335 19.76 16.02 -3.92
C ALA A 335 19.87 17.46 -4.46
N ARG A 336 18.80 18.25 -4.31
CA ARG A 336 18.79 19.69 -4.65
C ARG A 336 19.68 20.48 -3.70
N ASN A 337 19.61 20.15 -2.41
CA ASN A 337 20.48 20.72 -1.37
C ASN A 337 21.29 19.60 -0.68
N ARG A 338 22.51 19.38 -1.16
CA ARG A 338 23.46 18.39 -0.61
C ARG A 338 23.89 18.67 0.83
N SER A 339 23.74 19.90 1.31
CA SER A 339 24.08 20.26 2.69
C SER A 339 22.98 19.97 3.71
N SER A 340 21.77 19.59 3.25
CA SER A 340 20.69 19.17 4.16
C SER A 340 21.04 17.86 4.87
N ARG A 341 20.52 17.66 6.09
CA ARG A 341 20.89 16.50 6.91
C ARG A 341 20.35 15.20 6.31
N LEU A 342 19.18 15.25 5.68
CA LEU A 342 18.62 14.11 4.95
C LEU A 342 19.46 13.76 3.71
N ALA A 343 19.97 14.75 2.96
CA ALA A 343 20.86 14.48 1.84
C ALA A 343 22.21 13.90 2.30
N GLN A 344 22.78 14.41 3.39
CA GLN A 344 24.01 13.84 3.99
C GLN A 344 23.78 12.40 4.45
N ARG A 345 22.62 12.11 5.07
CA ARG A 345 22.26 10.75 5.49
C ARG A 345 22.15 9.79 4.30
N GLU A 346 21.55 10.22 3.20
CA GLU A 346 21.51 9.45 1.95
C GLU A 346 22.92 9.21 1.41
N GLU A 347 23.75 10.25 1.33
CA GLU A 347 25.11 10.17 0.81
C GLU A 347 26.00 9.23 1.65
N ASP A 348 25.92 9.32 2.97
CA ASP A 348 26.64 8.44 3.90
C ASP A 348 26.24 6.96 3.72
N LEU A 349 24.93 6.68 3.61
CA LEU A 349 24.44 5.33 3.37
C LEU A 349 24.85 4.80 2.00
N LEU A 350 24.78 5.64 0.97
CA LEU A 350 25.22 5.26 -0.37
C LEU A 350 26.72 5.00 -0.41
N ALA A 351 27.53 5.79 0.30
CA ALA A 351 28.97 5.61 0.42
C ALA A 351 29.33 4.31 1.18
N ASP A 352 28.67 4.01 2.30
CA ASP A 352 28.83 2.72 3.01
C ASP A 352 28.47 1.54 2.10
N MET A 353 27.37 1.64 1.36
CA MET A 353 26.93 0.60 0.42
C MET A 353 27.91 0.39 -0.74
N LYS A 354 28.45 1.47 -1.32
CA LYS A 354 29.49 1.39 -2.36
C LYS A 354 30.78 0.77 -1.83
N SER A 355 31.23 1.17 -0.63
CA SER A 355 32.41 0.57 -0.01
C SER A 355 32.23 -0.92 0.29
N ARG A 356 31.03 -1.34 0.71
CA ARG A 356 30.69 -2.77 0.86
C ARG A 356 30.69 -3.48 -0.48
N LEU A 357 30.12 -2.87 -1.51
CA LEU A 357 30.05 -3.43 -2.86
C LEU A 357 31.46 -3.76 -3.37
N GLU A 358 32.42 -2.83 -3.19
CA GLU A 358 33.83 -3.05 -3.54
C GLU A 358 34.43 -4.23 -2.77
N ARG A 359 34.17 -4.32 -1.45
CA ARG A 359 34.68 -5.43 -0.61
C ARG A 359 34.10 -6.79 -0.96
N VAL A 360 32.88 -6.85 -1.48
CA VAL A 360 32.26 -8.13 -1.90
C VAL A 360 32.62 -8.54 -3.32
N GLY A 361 33.42 -7.75 -4.05
CA GLY A 361 33.88 -8.07 -5.41
C GLY A 361 33.12 -7.35 -6.54
N GLY A 362 32.28 -6.36 -6.21
CA GLY A 362 31.53 -5.58 -7.19
C GLY A 362 30.13 -6.13 -7.48
N TYR A 363 29.43 -5.47 -8.42
CA TYR A 363 28.05 -5.83 -8.79
C TYR A 363 27.94 -7.17 -9.54
N GLU A 364 29.01 -7.65 -10.19
CA GLU A 364 28.99 -8.96 -10.85
C GLU A 364 28.72 -10.10 -9.86
N GLU A 365 29.10 -9.91 -8.59
CA GLU A 365 28.85 -10.85 -7.48
C GLU A 365 27.45 -10.72 -6.85
N HIS A 366 26.50 -10.01 -7.48
CA HIS A 366 25.16 -9.74 -6.94
C HIS A 366 24.30 -10.99 -6.61
N ARG A 367 24.73 -12.18 -7.03
CA ARG A 367 24.10 -13.48 -6.71
C ARG A 367 24.88 -14.30 -5.68
N GLY A 368 26.02 -13.79 -5.19
CA GLY A 368 26.88 -14.48 -4.24
C GLY A 368 26.43 -14.28 -2.79
N ALA A 369 26.83 -15.23 -1.93
CA ALA A 369 26.52 -15.20 -0.50
C ALA A 369 27.06 -13.96 0.23
N SER A 370 28.17 -13.39 -0.25
CA SER A 370 28.75 -12.16 0.32
C SER A 370 27.85 -10.95 0.07
N PHE A 371 27.31 -10.83 -1.16
CA PHE A 371 26.36 -9.78 -1.52
C PHE A 371 25.04 -9.91 -0.73
N ASP A 372 24.52 -11.14 -0.62
CA ASP A 372 23.36 -11.46 0.22
C ASP A 372 23.56 -11.00 1.66
N ARG A 373 24.71 -11.32 2.27
CA ARG A 373 24.97 -10.98 3.69
C ARG A 373 25.21 -9.49 3.93
N HIS A 374 25.82 -8.79 2.98
CA HIS A 374 26.38 -7.46 3.23
C HIS A 374 25.67 -6.32 2.49
N ILE A 375 24.98 -6.59 1.38
CA ILE A 375 24.29 -5.57 0.58
C ILE A 375 22.76 -5.67 0.76
N LEU A 376 22.15 -6.83 0.51
CA LEU A 376 20.70 -6.98 0.48
C LEU A 376 19.96 -6.46 1.72
N PRO A 377 20.42 -6.69 2.97
CA PRO A 377 19.74 -6.25 4.18
C PRO A 377 19.66 -4.73 4.34
N ARG A 378 20.48 -3.98 3.59
CA ARG A 378 20.58 -2.51 3.65
C ARG A 378 19.82 -1.83 2.52
N CYS A 379 19.39 -2.56 1.50
CA CYS A 379 18.69 -2.00 0.35
C CYS A 379 17.42 -1.24 0.77
N ARG A 380 16.63 -1.79 1.69
CA ARG A 380 15.44 -1.09 2.20
C ARG A 380 15.79 0.21 2.92
N LEU A 381 16.82 0.19 3.78
CA LEU A 381 17.27 1.38 4.50
C LEU A 381 17.75 2.48 3.54
N LEU A 382 18.48 2.12 2.48
CA LEU A 382 18.92 3.07 1.46
C LEU A 382 17.73 3.67 0.71
N ALA A 383 16.76 2.84 0.29
CA ALA A 383 15.56 3.32 -0.38
C ALA A 383 14.72 4.27 0.51
N GLU A 384 14.56 3.94 1.80
CA GLU A 384 13.88 4.79 2.78
C GLU A 384 14.61 6.13 2.96
N ALA A 385 15.94 6.14 3.04
CA ALA A 385 16.74 7.36 3.17
C ALA A 385 16.61 8.28 1.94
N ILE A 386 16.70 7.72 0.73
CA ILE A 386 16.48 8.45 -0.52
C ILE A 386 15.08 9.05 -0.53
N GLY A 387 14.07 8.25 -0.17
CA GLY A 387 12.68 8.69 -0.15
C GLY A 387 12.39 9.75 0.92
N HIS A 388 13.03 9.69 2.10
CA HIS A 388 12.92 10.75 3.10
C HIS A 388 13.42 12.09 2.55
N ARG A 389 14.59 12.12 1.90
CA ARG A 389 15.10 13.34 1.25
C ARG A 389 14.15 13.82 0.15
N MET A 390 13.74 12.94 -0.78
CA MET A 390 12.85 13.33 -1.88
C MET A 390 11.51 13.88 -1.37
N ALA A 391 10.93 13.28 -0.33
CA ALA A 391 9.71 13.75 0.29
C ALA A 391 9.87 15.14 0.94
N TYR A 392 11.00 15.39 1.61
CA TYR A 392 11.33 16.70 2.16
C TYR A 392 11.41 17.76 1.04
N GLU A 393 12.15 17.47 -0.04
CA GLU A 393 12.30 18.40 -1.17
C GLU A 393 10.98 18.66 -1.89
N ALA A 394 10.12 17.63 -2.03
CA ALA A 394 8.79 17.77 -2.59
C ALA A 394 7.89 18.65 -1.72
N ALA A 395 7.95 18.50 -0.39
CA ALA A 395 7.24 19.33 0.57
C ALA A 395 7.72 20.79 0.56
N GLU A 396 9.03 21.01 0.51
CA GLU A 396 9.63 22.34 0.39
C GLU A 396 9.16 23.03 -0.91
N ASN A 397 9.19 22.30 -2.03
CA ASN A 397 8.73 22.80 -3.32
C ASN A 397 7.22 23.09 -3.35
N ALA A 398 6.42 22.35 -2.58
CA ALA A 398 4.99 22.59 -2.41
C ALA A 398 4.67 23.74 -1.42
N GLY A 399 5.69 24.37 -0.83
CA GLY A 399 5.53 25.53 0.04
C GLY A 399 5.07 25.20 1.47
N LEU A 400 5.34 23.99 1.95
CA LEU A 400 5.06 23.65 3.36
C LEU A 400 5.94 24.51 4.30
N SER A 401 5.40 24.86 5.46
CA SER A 401 6.10 25.74 6.40
C SER A 401 7.39 25.10 6.94
N LEU A 402 8.35 25.95 7.30
CA LEU A 402 9.61 25.52 7.89
C LEU A 402 9.41 24.66 9.14
N ASP A 403 8.38 24.95 9.93
CA ASP A 403 8.08 24.19 11.16
C ASP A 403 7.72 22.72 10.83
N VAL A 404 6.96 22.49 9.75
CA VAL A 404 6.62 21.12 9.30
C VAL A 404 7.84 20.42 8.73
N LEU A 405 8.65 21.12 7.92
CA LEU A 405 9.87 20.58 7.33
C LEU A 405 10.88 20.18 8.39
N LEU A 406 11.08 21.02 9.42
CA LEU A 406 11.98 20.76 10.54
C LEU A 406 11.52 19.53 11.33
N LEU A 407 10.23 19.41 11.67
CA LEU A 407 9.73 18.23 12.38
C LEU A 407 9.85 16.97 11.52
N TYR A 408 9.57 17.05 10.22
CA TYR A 408 9.72 15.90 9.31
C TYR A 408 11.16 15.40 9.24
N GLU A 409 12.14 16.30 9.13
CA GLU A 409 13.56 15.94 9.18
C GLU A 409 13.92 15.20 10.47
N ARG A 410 13.44 15.70 11.63
CA ARG A 410 13.69 15.08 12.94
C ARG A 410 13.04 13.70 13.07
N ILE A 411 11.80 13.54 12.59
CA ILE A 411 11.11 12.24 12.54
C ILE A 411 11.93 11.23 11.71
N CYS A 412 12.35 11.63 10.51
CA CYS A 412 13.14 10.77 9.61
C CYS A 412 14.49 10.34 10.21
N LEU A 413 15.09 11.21 11.03
CA LEU A 413 16.36 10.97 11.72
C LEU A 413 16.18 10.29 13.10
N CYS A 414 14.95 9.96 13.50
CA CYS A 414 14.61 9.38 14.80
C CYS A 414 15.10 10.23 15.99
N GLU A 415 14.96 11.55 15.86
CA GLU A 415 15.34 12.51 16.90
C GLU A 415 14.16 12.94 17.77
N ASP A 416 14.46 13.50 18.94
CA ASP A 416 13.44 14.11 19.79
C ASP A 416 12.77 15.30 19.09
N LEU A 417 11.43 15.31 19.05
CA LEU A 417 10.61 16.34 18.41
C LEU A 417 10.51 17.61 19.25
N ASP A 418 10.66 17.50 20.57
CA ASP A 418 10.65 18.62 21.51
C ASP A 418 11.88 18.56 22.43
N PRO A 419 13.08 18.82 21.89
CA PRO A 419 14.32 18.63 22.62
C PRO A 419 14.47 19.67 23.74
N MET A 420 14.98 19.21 24.89
CA MET A 420 15.38 20.09 25.98
C MET A 420 16.46 21.09 25.54
N PRO A 421 16.47 22.32 26.08
CA PRO A 421 17.56 23.26 25.85
C PRO A 421 18.91 22.67 26.28
N ALA A 422 19.96 22.87 25.48
CA ALA A 422 21.30 22.38 25.80
C ALA A 422 21.87 23.09 27.05
N PRO A 423 22.53 22.37 27.97
CA PRO A 423 23.16 22.99 29.14
C PRO A 423 24.41 23.78 28.72
N GLY A 424 24.48 25.08 29.07
CA GLY A 424 25.69 25.88 28.85
C GLY A 424 25.58 27.36 29.27
N PRO A 425 26.70 28.07 29.50
CA PRO A 425 26.73 29.46 30.00
C PRO A 425 26.24 30.52 29.00
N LEU A 426 26.05 30.14 27.72
CA LEU A 426 25.44 30.97 26.67
C LEU A 426 23.98 30.57 26.36
N ALA A 427 23.45 29.55 27.04
CA ALA A 427 22.01 29.29 27.00
C ALA A 427 21.35 30.45 27.75
N GLN A 428 20.72 31.38 27.03
CA GLN A 428 19.77 32.28 27.65
C GLN A 428 18.80 31.41 28.43
N ALA A 429 18.89 31.49 29.77
CA ALA A 429 18.16 30.61 30.66
C ALA A 429 16.67 30.61 30.26
N ASN A 430 16.16 29.44 29.87
CA ASN A 430 14.76 29.14 29.56
C ASN A 430 14.17 29.53 28.19
N ALA A 431 14.96 29.93 27.18
CA ALA A 431 14.42 30.10 25.83
C ALA A 431 14.15 28.71 25.16
N PRO A 432 12.95 28.45 24.60
CA PRO A 432 12.67 27.20 23.90
C PRO A 432 13.58 27.04 22.67
N SER A 433 13.95 25.79 22.36
CA SER A 433 14.69 25.51 21.13
C SER A 433 13.82 25.83 19.90
N ARG A 434 14.41 26.11 18.74
CA ARG A 434 13.66 26.29 17.48
C ARG A 434 12.77 25.07 17.17
N ALA A 435 13.21 23.87 17.54
CA ALA A 435 12.44 22.64 17.41
C ALA A 435 11.22 22.64 18.34
N SER A 436 11.38 23.06 19.60
CA SER A 436 10.28 23.22 20.55
C SER A 436 9.25 24.27 20.10
N GLU A 437 9.70 25.39 19.52
CA GLU A 437 8.80 26.38 18.93
C GLU A 437 8.01 25.78 17.75
N SER A 438 8.69 25.07 16.86
CA SER A 438 8.07 24.41 15.69
C SER A 438 7.05 23.36 16.12
N TYR A 439 7.40 22.55 17.13
CA TYR A 439 6.52 21.55 17.73
C TYR A 439 5.26 22.18 18.30
N ASN A 440 5.39 23.24 19.09
CA ASN A 440 4.25 23.96 19.67
C ASN A 440 3.37 24.63 18.61
N ALA A 441 3.97 25.21 17.56
CA ALA A 441 3.25 25.80 16.44
C ALA A 441 2.41 24.75 15.68
N VAL A 442 3.00 23.60 15.35
CA VAL A 442 2.29 22.49 14.69
C VAL A 442 1.21 21.90 15.60
N LEU A 443 1.50 21.71 16.89
CA LEU A 443 0.50 21.23 17.86
C LEU A 443 -0.69 22.19 17.96
N ALA A 444 -0.45 23.50 17.97
CA ALA A 444 -1.52 24.50 17.98
C ALA A 444 -2.40 24.41 16.71
N GLN A 445 -1.79 24.18 15.54
CA GLN A 445 -2.53 23.95 14.30
C GLN A 445 -3.38 22.68 14.38
N ILE A 446 -2.82 21.56 14.87
CA ILE A 446 -3.55 20.30 15.05
C ILE A 446 -4.77 20.49 15.95
N ARG A 447 -4.62 21.21 17.07
CA ARG A 447 -5.72 21.51 17.98
C ARG A 447 -6.79 22.39 17.34
N SER A 448 -6.37 23.41 16.59
CA SER A 448 -7.28 24.28 15.85
C SER A 448 -8.07 23.48 14.81
N GLU A 449 -7.38 22.66 14.00
CA GLU A 449 -8.03 21.79 13.02
C GLU A 449 -8.99 20.83 13.74
N SER A 450 -8.61 20.24 14.88
CA SER A 450 -9.44 19.31 15.68
C SER A 450 -10.73 19.93 16.22
N ALA A 451 -10.79 21.25 16.36
CA ALA A 451 -11.96 21.97 16.84
C ALA A 451 -12.95 22.37 15.74
N SER A 452 -12.53 22.36 14.46
CA SER A 452 -13.38 22.71 13.32
C SER A 452 -13.62 21.52 12.41
N GLN A 453 -14.72 21.54 11.65
CA GLN A 453 -14.94 20.56 10.60
C GLN A 453 -13.92 20.76 9.45
N SER A 454 -13.46 19.67 8.87
CA SER A 454 -12.52 19.64 7.75
C SER A 454 -12.97 18.59 6.73
N ASP A 455 -12.57 18.72 5.47
CA ASP A 455 -12.83 17.74 4.39
C ASP A 455 -12.46 16.30 4.76
N ILE A 456 -11.52 16.12 5.70
CA ILE A 456 -11.15 14.78 6.17
C ILE A 456 -12.27 14.10 6.98
N ASP A 457 -13.14 14.88 7.63
CA ASP A 457 -14.23 14.38 8.46
C ASP A 457 -15.27 13.61 7.63
N ASP A 458 -15.40 13.91 6.33
CA ASP A 458 -16.26 13.18 5.40
C ASP A 458 -15.83 11.69 5.24
N TYR A 459 -14.59 11.38 5.62
CA TYR A 459 -14.03 10.02 5.58
C TYR A 459 -13.92 9.38 6.99
N VAL A 460 -14.31 10.10 8.04
CA VAL A 460 -14.28 9.64 9.43
C VAL A 460 -15.64 9.06 9.80
N THR A 461 -15.69 7.73 9.95
CA THR A 461 -16.86 6.98 10.42
C THR A 461 -16.73 6.52 11.88
N ALA A 462 -15.61 6.83 12.54
CA ALA A 462 -15.30 6.36 13.88
C ALA A 462 -16.23 7.02 14.92
N PRO A 463 -17.05 6.26 15.67
CA PRO A 463 -17.99 6.84 16.64
C PRO A 463 -17.29 7.56 17.81
N ILE A 464 -16.00 7.31 18.04
CA ILE A 464 -15.24 7.95 19.12
C ILE A 464 -14.88 9.43 18.87
N THR A 465 -15.32 10.02 17.77
CA THR A 465 -15.04 11.43 17.47
C THR A 465 -16.00 12.40 18.14
N SER A 466 -17.18 11.97 18.61
CA SER A 466 -18.09 12.82 19.39
C SER A 466 -18.89 12.01 20.41
N ASP A 467 -19.47 12.68 21.41
CA ASP A 467 -20.38 12.04 22.37
C ASP A 467 -21.66 11.56 21.67
N GLU A 468 -22.23 12.37 20.78
CA GLU A 468 -23.42 12.04 20.00
C GLU A 468 -23.23 10.79 19.14
N SER A 469 -22.14 10.72 18.36
CA SER A 469 -21.83 9.55 17.53
C SER A 469 -21.57 8.31 18.38
N TRP A 470 -20.96 8.48 19.55
CA TRP A 470 -20.72 7.37 20.48
C TRP A 470 -22.03 6.85 21.08
N GLU A 471 -22.94 7.73 21.50
CA GLU A 471 -24.26 7.35 22.02
C GLU A 471 -25.11 6.65 20.96
N LEU A 472 -25.15 7.18 19.73
CA LEU A 472 -25.84 6.55 18.61
C LEU A 472 -25.30 5.14 18.33
N PHE A 473 -23.98 4.99 18.31
CA PHE A 473 -23.33 3.69 18.15
C PHE A 473 -23.70 2.72 19.28
N MET A 474 -23.59 3.17 20.54
CA MET A 474 -23.91 2.37 21.72
C MET A 474 -25.36 1.90 21.74
N ASN A 475 -26.31 2.76 21.34
CA ASN A 475 -27.72 2.44 21.25
C ASN A 475 -28.03 1.40 20.15
N GLY A 476 -27.16 1.29 19.14
CA GLY A 476 -27.25 0.28 18.09
C GLY A 476 -26.64 -1.09 18.46
N LEU A 477 -25.94 -1.19 19.59
CA LEU A 477 -25.33 -2.45 20.01
C LEU A 477 -26.37 -3.42 20.57
N CYS A 478 -26.21 -4.71 20.26
CA CYS A 478 -26.98 -5.76 20.91
C CYS A 478 -26.66 -5.77 22.41
N ALA A 479 -27.69 -5.54 23.24
CA ALA A 479 -27.58 -5.55 24.68
C ALA A 479 -28.31 -6.77 25.27
N PHE A 480 -27.59 -7.55 26.07
CA PHE A 480 -28.17 -8.65 26.84
C PHE A 480 -28.66 -8.10 28.18
N ARG A 481 -29.98 -8.00 28.33
CA ARG A 481 -30.65 -7.49 29.55
C ARG A 481 -31.27 -8.62 30.34
N ASN A 482 -31.67 -8.33 31.58
CA ASN A 482 -32.44 -9.28 32.37
C ASN A 482 -33.72 -9.69 31.59
N PRO A 483 -34.05 -10.99 31.50
CA PRO A 483 -35.29 -11.45 30.85
C PRO A 483 -36.57 -10.77 31.36
N ASP A 484 -36.59 -10.36 32.63
CA ASP A 484 -37.73 -9.68 33.25
C ASP A 484 -37.82 -8.18 32.88
N GLU A 485 -36.79 -7.64 32.23
CA GLU A 485 -36.69 -6.24 31.76
C GLU A 485 -36.92 -6.10 30.24
N VAL A 486 -37.36 -7.16 29.54
CA VAL A 486 -37.59 -7.12 28.09
C VAL A 486 -38.83 -6.25 27.79
N PRO A 487 -38.70 -5.08 27.15
CA PRO A 487 -39.84 -4.41 26.56
C PRO A 487 -40.32 -5.27 25.39
N ALA A 488 -41.64 -5.37 25.20
CA ALA A 488 -42.24 -6.06 24.06
C ALA A 488 -41.55 -5.62 22.76
N LEU A 489 -40.99 -6.59 22.02
CA LEU A 489 -40.42 -6.37 20.69
C LEU A 489 -41.40 -5.54 19.84
N PRO A 490 -40.96 -4.46 19.18
CA PRO A 490 -41.80 -3.79 18.18
C PRO A 490 -42.14 -4.81 17.10
N SER A 491 -43.43 -4.99 16.84
CA SER A 491 -43.92 -5.79 15.73
C SER A 491 -43.32 -5.27 14.42
N LYS A 492 -42.56 -6.14 13.74
CA LYS A 492 -42.20 -6.15 12.31
C LYS A 492 -42.33 -4.82 11.54
N LEU A 493 -41.22 -4.35 10.99
CA LEU A 493 -41.16 -3.76 9.65
C LEU A 493 -40.32 -4.66 8.77
#